data_AF-A0A7X7QDB8-F1
#
_entry.id   AF-A0A7X7QDB8-F1
#
_cell.length_a   1.000
_cell.length_b   1.000
_cell.length_c   1.000
_cell.angle_alpha   90.00
_cell.angle_beta   90.00
_cell.angle_gamma   90.00
#
_symmetry.space_group_name_H-M   'P 1'
#
loop_
_entity.id
_entity.type
_entity.pdbx_description
1 polymer ?
#
loop_
_entity_poly.entity_id
_entity_poly.type
_entity_poly.pdbx_seq_one_letter_code
_entity_poly.pdbx_strand_id
1 'polypeptide(L)'
;RTLGEPFLTGAVVIASGEPCVQCLAASAVADVAHVYFAGPKELVPPLDGPPRPHLSALQESLRAAWPAVVHVDRPRAREPFDRYSAR
;
A
#
# COMPACT_ATOMS: atom_id res chain seq x y z
N ARG A 1 2.92 14.97 -18.59
CA ARG A 1 3.68 14.58 -17.38
C ARG A 1 5.06 14.16 -17.82
N THR A 2 6.13 14.76 -17.28
CA THR A 2 7.51 14.45 -17.66
C THR A 2 7.95 13.17 -16.94
N LEU A 3 8.47 12.20 -17.68
CA LEU A 3 9.12 11.02 -17.13
C LEU A 3 10.64 11.23 -17.17
N GLY A 4 11.39 10.57 -16.29
CA GLY A 4 12.85 10.76 -16.16
C GLY A 4 13.29 11.67 -15.02
N GLU A 5 12.36 12.07 -14.15
CA GLU A 5 12.60 12.80 -12.90
C GLU A 5 12.27 11.90 -11.70
N PRO A 6 12.86 12.16 -10.52
CA PRO A 6 12.58 11.35 -9.32
C PRO A 6 11.18 11.63 -8.73
N PHE A 7 10.48 12.66 -9.21
CA PHE A 7 9.20 13.10 -8.68
C PHE A 7 8.03 12.65 -9.55
N LEU A 8 6.97 12.28 -8.86
CA LEU A 8 5.66 11.88 -9.38
C LEU A 8 4.58 12.85 -8.86
N THR A 9 4.91 14.14 -8.77
CA THR A 9 3.99 15.22 -8.37
C THR A 9 2.69 15.19 -9.16
N GLY A 10 1.56 15.09 -8.46
CA GLY A 10 0.23 14.97 -9.07
C GLY A 10 -0.17 13.55 -9.47
N ALA A 11 0.56 12.51 -9.01
CA ALA A 11 0.31 11.14 -9.46
C ALA A 11 -0.83 10.48 -8.72
N VAL A 12 -1.43 9.52 -9.40
CA VAL A 12 -2.22 8.50 -8.75
C VAL A 12 -1.49 7.17 -8.86
N VAL A 13 -1.27 6.51 -7.72
CA VAL A 13 -0.85 5.12 -7.63
C VAL A 13 -2.09 4.27 -7.39
N ILE A 14 -2.22 3.18 -8.16
CA ILE A 14 -3.27 2.17 -7.97
C ILE A 14 -2.59 0.87 -7.59
N ALA A 15 -2.93 0.33 -6.43
CA ALA A 15 -2.34 -0.88 -5.87
C ALA A 15 -3.39 -1.98 -5.70
N SER A 16 -3.00 -3.23 -5.92
CA SER A 16 -3.88 -4.38 -5.70
C SER A 16 -4.14 -4.66 -4.22
N GLY A 17 -3.18 -4.35 -3.35
CA GLY A 17 -3.29 -4.49 -1.90
C GLY A 17 -2.81 -3.23 -1.18
N GLU A 18 -3.15 -3.12 0.10
CA GLU A 18 -2.73 -2.02 0.94
C GLU A 18 -1.19 -1.92 0.94
N PRO A 19 -0.62 -0.76 0.54
CA PRO A 19 0.82 -0.61 0.52
C PRO A 19 1.40 -0.71 1.94
N CYS A 20 2.45 -1.50 2.09
CA CYS A 20 3.20 -1.54 3.35
C CYS A 20 3.98 -0.22 3.56
N VAL A 21 4.58 -0.06 4.74
CA VAL A 21 5.36 1.13 5.10
C VAL A 21 6.42 1.51 4.05
N GLN A 22 7.09 0.53 3.43
CA GLN A 22 8.10 0.79 2.39
C GLN A 22 7.47 1.44 1.16
N CYS A 23 6.34 0.92 0.68
CA CYS A 23 5.66 1.44 -0.51
C CYS A 23 5.03 2.81 -0.24
N LEU A 24 4.49 3.02 0.97
CA LEU A 24 3.99 4.33 1.38
C LEU A 24 5.12 5.35 1.45
N ALA A 25 6.25 5.01 2.07
CA ALA A 25 7.40 5.91 2.15
C ALA A 25 7.95 6.25 0.75
N ALA A 26 8.06 5.27 -0.13
CA ALA A 26 8.45 5.50 -1.52
C ALA A 26 7.48 6.45 -2.26
N SER A 27 6.17 6.26 -2.06
CA SER A 27 5.16 7.12 -2.69
C SER A 27 5.19 8.55 -2.12
N ALA A 28 5.43 8.70 -0.82
CA ALA A 28 5.57 10.01 -0.17
C ALA A 28 6.82 10.75 -0.66
N VAL A 29 7.97 10.07 -0.73
CA VAL A 29 9.24 10.64 -1.23
C VAL A 29 9.11 11.07 -2.70
N ALA A 30 8.37 10.31 -3.49
CA ALA A 30 8.10 10.64 -4.89
C ALA A 30 7.00 11.71 -5.06
N ASP A 31 6.46 12.29 -3.99
CA ASP A 31 5.41 13.32 -4.05
C ASP A 31 4.16 12.88 -4.85
N VAL A 32 3.73 11.62 -4.67
CA VAL A 32 2.48 11.12 -5.24
C VAL A 32 1.31 11.95 -4.70
N ALA A 33 0.25 12.20 -5.48
CA ALA A 33 -0.91 12.93 -4.97
C ALA A 33 -1.91 12.01 -4.26
N HIS A 34 -2.16 10.82 -4.83
CA HIS A 34 -3.11 9.85 -4.29
C HIS A 34 -2.64 8.41 -4.45
N VAL A 35 -3.04 7.57 -3.51
CA VAL A 35 -2.85 6.13 -3.54
C VAL A 35 -4.21 5.46 -3.31
N TYR A 36 -4.67 4.68 -4.28
CA TYR A 36 -5.87 3.85 -4.13
C TYR A 36 -5.48 2.39 -4.05
N PHE A 37 -6.06 1.64 -3.12
CA PHE A 37 -5.80 0.20 -2.99
C PHE A 37 -7.08 -0.61 -2.84
N ALA A 38 -7.04 -1.87 -3.27
CA ALA A 38 -8.21 -2.76 -3.26
C ALA A 38 -8.23 -3.76 -2.09
N GLY A 39 -7.15 -4.52 -1.88
CA GLY A 39 -7.09 -5.54 -0.82
C GLY A 39 -6.56 -4.97 0.48
N PRO A 40 -7.37 -4.83 1.54
CA PRO A 40 -6.89 -4.32 2.82
C PRO A 40 -5.98 -5.34 3.51
N LYS A 41 -5.15 -4.87 4.47
CA LYS A 41 -4.07 -5.67 5.06
C LYS A 41 -4.55 -6.92 5.78
N GLU A 42 -5.80 -6.93 6.25
CA GLU A 42 -6.44 -8.08 6.91
C GLU A 42 -6.68 -9.26 5.94
N LEU A 43 -6.57 -9.04 4.62
CA LEU A 43 -6.60 -10.12 3.64
C LEU A 43 -5.25 -10.82 3.48
N VAL A 44 -4.14 -10.20 3.92
CA VAL A 44 -2.82 -10.81 3.85
C VAL A 44 -2.78 -11.99 4.82
N PRO A 45 -2.54 -13.22 4.35
CA PRO A 45 -2.46 -14.37 5.23
C PRO A 45 -1.25 -14.25 6.16
N PRO A 46 -1.27 -14.90 7.34
CA PRO A 46 -0.10 -15.01 8.19
C PRO A 46 1.07 -15.59 7.40
N LEU A 47 2.19 -14.87 7.39
CA LEU A 47 3.42 -15.32 6.74
C LEU A 47 4.42 -15.74 7.82
N ASP A 48 5.20 -16.78 7.53
CA ASP A 48 6.29 -17.19 8.40
C ASP A 48 7.34 -16.07 8.52
N GLY A 49 7.92 -15.94 9.71
CA GLY A 49 9.02 -15.03 9.97
C GLY A 49 8.87 -14.21 11.24
N PRO A 50 9.84 -13.33 11.51
CA PRO A 50 9.86 -12.57 12.75
C PRO A 50 8.73 -11.53 12.77
N PRO A 51 8.06 -11.37 13.93
CA PRO A 51 7.08 -10.30 14.12
C PRO A 51 7.78 -8.94 14.02
N ARG A 52 7.17 -8.01 13.28
CA ARG A 52 7.71 -6.68 12.99
C ARG A 52 6.68 -5.57 13.33
N PRO A 53 6.21 -5.47 14.58
CA PRO A 53 5.14 -4.53 14.96
C PRO A 53 5.52 -3.06 14.74
N HIS A 54 6.81 -2.72 14.84
CA HIS A 54 7.33 -1.39 14.55
C HIS A 54 7.03 -0.94 13.11
N LEU A 55 6.96 -1.85 12.13
CA LEU A 55 6.63 -1.51 10.75
C LEU A 55 5.15 -1.12 10.61
N SER A 56 4.25 -1.75 11.37
CA SER A 56 2.84 -1.34 11.41
C SER A 56 2.68 0.05 12.03
N ALA A 57 3.36 0.32 13.15
CA ALA A 57 3.34 1.64 13.78
C ALA A 57 3.87 2.75 12.86
N LEU A 58 4.94 2.49 12.12
CA LEU A 58 5.47 3.41 11.11
C LEU A 58 4.50 3.62 9.95
N GLN A 59 3.86 2.55 9.47
CA GLN A 59 2.84 2.63 8.43
C GLN A 59 1.67 3.53 8.84
N GLU A 60 1.16 3.34 10.06
CA GLU A 60 0.06 4.14 10.62
C GLU A 60 0.46 5.61 10.80
N SER A 61 1.66 5.86 11.35
CA SER A 61 2.19 7.22 11.53
C SER A 61 2.31 7.95 10.19
N LEU A 62 2.80 7.25 9.16
CA LEU A 62 2.92 7.83 7.82
C LEU A 62 1.54 8.09 7.18
N ARG A 63 0.57 7.18 7.33
CA ARG A 63 -0.81 7.40 6.86
C ARG A 63 -1.46 8.61 7.54
N ALA A 64 -1.21 8.80 8.85
CA ALA A 64 -1.74 9.93 9.59
C ALA A 64 -1.10 11.26 9.14
N ALA A 65 0.20 11.27 8.85
CA ALA A 65 0.91 12.45 8.36
C ALA A 65 0.61 12.79 6.90
N TRP A 66 0.15 11.82 6.12
CA TRP A 66 -0.08 11.95 4.68
C TRP A 66 -1.36 11.20 4.25
N PRO A 67 -2.54 11.87 4.31
CA PRO A 67 -3.84 11.24 4.08
C PRO A 67 -4.16 11.06 2.58
N ALA A 68 -3.17 10.72 1.77
CA ALA A 68 -3.33 10.48 0.33
C ALA A 68 -3.82 9.04 0.03
N VAL A 69 -3.95 8.19 1.04
CA VAL A 69 -4.14 6.74 0.91
C VAL A 69 -5.60 6.35 1.16
N VAL A 70 -6.27 5.84 0.14
CA VAL A 70 -7.71 5.55 0.15
C VAL A 70 -7.96 4.09 -0.20
N HIS A 71 -8.72 3.40 0.64
CA HIS A 71 -9.24 2.07 0.34
C HIS A 71 -10.43 2.19 -0.63
N VAL A 72 -10.41 1.38 -1.70
CA VAL A 72 -11.52 1.26 -2.63
C VAL A 72 -11.98 -0.20 -2.62
N ASP A 73 -13.16 -0.43 -2.05
CA ASP A 73 -13.74 -1.77 -1.99
C ASP A 73 -13.96 -2.34 -3.41
N ARG A 74 -13.54 -3.59 -3.62
CA ARG A 74 -13.63 -4.30 -4.90
C ARG A 74 -14.03 -5.76 -4.67
N PRO A 75 -15.08 -6.27 -5.37
CA PRO A 75 -15.60 -7.62 -5.14
C PRO A 75 -14.58 -8.76 -5.23
N ARG A 76 -13.53 -8.59 -6.05
CA ARG A 76 -12.47 -9.59 -6.28
C ARG A 76 -11.15 -9.28 -5.58
N ALA A 77 -11.13 -8.32 -4.65
CA ALA A 77 -9.91 -7.95 -3.93
C ALA A 77 -9.30 -9.13 -3.15
N ARG A 78 -10.13 -10.08 -2.70
CA ARG A 78 -9.72 -11.25 -1.93
C ARG A 78 -9.06 -12.36 -2.76
N GLU A 79 -9.42 -12.49 -4.04
CA GLU A 79 -9.01 -13.61 -4.88
C GLU A 79 -7.48 -13.85 -4.92
N PRO A 80 -6.60 -12.83 -5.02
CA PRO A 80 -5.16 -13.06 -5.03
C PRO A 80 -4.64 -13.69 -3.73
N PHE A 81 -5.22 -13.32 -2.60
CA PHE A 81 -4.84 -13.84 -1.28
C PHE A 81 -5.29 -15.28 -1.10
N ASP A 82 -6.53 -15.59 -1.47
CA ASP A 82 -7.07 -16.97 -1.44
C ASP A 82 -6.22 -17.91 -2.30
N ARG A 83 -5.82 -17.48 -3.51
CA ARG A 83 -4.94 -18.25 -4.40
C ARG A 83 -3.53 -18.47 -3.84
N TYR A 84 -3.02 -17.54 -3.04
CA TYR A 84 -1.73 -17.69 -2.38
C TYR A 84 -1.81 -18.74 -1.26
N SER A 85 -2.85 -18.66 -0.41
CA SER A 85 -3.06 -19.58 0.71
C SER A 85 -3.41 -21.02 0.31
N ALA A 86 -3.90 -21.24 -0.91
CA ALA A 86 -4.21 -22.56 -1.44
C ALA A 86 -2.98 -23.34 -1.96
N ARG A 87 -1.77 -22.78 -1.84
CA ARG A 87 -0.49 -23.42 -2.20
C ARG A 87 0.16 -24.06 -0.99
#